data_AF-A0A2D8KMB6-F1
#
_entry.id   AF-A0A2D8KMB6-F1
#
_cell.length_a   1.000
_cell.length_b   1.000
_cell.length_c   1.000
_cell.angle_alpha   90.00
_cell.angle_beta   90.00
_cell.angle_gamma   90.00
#
_symmetry.space_group_name_H-M   'P 1'
#
loop_
_entity.id
_entity.type
_entity.pdbx_description
1 polymer ?
#
loop_
_entity_poly.entity_id
_entity_poly.type
_entity_poly.pdbx_seq_one_letter_code
_entity_poly.pdbx_strand_id
1 'polypeptide(L)'
;MAAKRKKKKLGDIKQAHGKVEAKFVPTTLDQIWGDDGTSLYGTNDLDTYQSKIFDMNMSDLQAHASRVGIIPVDNRNMLTDRLLREFNQHISAYRKPATAENENTSIPDKVKKILAEGR
;
A
#
# COMPACT_ATOMS: atom_id res chain seq x y z
N MET A 1 34.22 23.12 -39.84
CA MET A 1 32.97 23.50 -39.15
C MET A 1 32.92 22.79 -37.80
N ALA A 2 32.97 23.51 -36.68
CA ALA A 2 32.91 22.90 -35.35
C ALA A 2 31.45 22.67 -34.94
N ALA A 3 31.05 21.42 -34.74
CA ALA A 3 29.68 21.05 -34.37
C ALA A 3 29.33 21.55 -32.95
N LYS A 4 28.29 22.39 -32.85
CA LYS A 4 27.81 22.98 -31.60
C LYS A 4 27.22 21.89 -30.70
N ARG A 5 27.83 21.59 -29.55
CA ARG A 5 27.33 20.59 -28.59
C ARG A 5 25.99 21.05 -28.00
N LYS A 6 24.94 20.24 -28.14
CA LYS A 6 23.61 20.50 -27.56
C LYS A 6 23.69 20.42 -26.03
N LYS A 7 23.12 21.40 -25.33
CA LYS A 7 23.02 21.41 -23.87
C LYS A 7 22.01 20.34 -23.43
N LYS A 8 22.43 19.38 -22.61
CA LYS A 8 21.53 18.37 -22.03
C LYS A 8 20.61 19.05 -21.01
N LYS A 9 19.33 18.68 -21.00
CA LYS A 9 18.36 19.18 -20.03
C LYS A 9 18.63 18.52 -18.67
N LEU A 10 18.34 19.23 -17.57
CA LEU A 10 18.59 18.74 -16.21
C LEU A 10 17.89 17.40 -15.93
N GLY A 11 16.72 17.17 -16.54
CA GLY A 11 15.96 15.92 -16.43
C GLY A 11 16.56 14.71 -17.19
N ASP A 12 17.52 14.92 -18.09
CA ASP A 12 18.22 13.82 -18.80
C ASP A 12 19.46 13.31 -18.02
N ILE A 13 19.74 13.91 -16.86
CA ILE A 13 20.87 13.53 -16.01
C ILE A 13 20.43 12.32 -15.17
N LYS A 14 20.82 11.12 -15.62
CA LYS A 14 20.69 9.88 -14.84
C LYS A 14 21.74 9.88 -13.74
N GLN A 15 21.40 10.45 -12.58
CA GLN A 15 22.21 10.31 -11.37
C GLN A 15 22.07 8.88 -10.83
N ALA A 16 23.20 8.21 -10.61
CA ALA A 16 23.22 6.94 -9.90
C ALA A 16 23.17 7.22 -8.40
N HIS A 17 21.98 7.42 -7.83
CA HIS A 17 21.82 7.39 -6.38
C HIS A 17 21.54 5.96 -5.91
N GLY A 18 22.04 5.58 -4.73
CA GLY A 18 21.81 4.27 -4.13
C GLY A 18 20.42 4.12 -3.48
N LYS A 19 19.59 5.16 -3.48
CA LYS A 19 18.22 5.11 -2.95
C LYS A 19 17.32 4.39 -3.96
N VAL A 20 16.44 3.51 -3.51
CA VAL A 20 15.39 2.96 -4.37
C VAL A 20 14.20 3.91 -4.21
N GLU A 21 13.83 4.62 -5.28
CA GLU A 21 12.62 5.46 -5.34
C GLU A 21 11.40 4.53 -5.38
N ALA A 22 11.08 3.94 -4.23
CA ALA A 22 9.86 3.15 -4.07
C ALA A 22 8.67 4.10 -4.01
N LYS A 23 7.66 3.87 -4.87
CA LYS A 23 6.40 4.64 -4.89
C LYS A 23 5.62 4.54 -3.57
N PHE A 24 5.94 3.55 -2.74
CA PHE A 24 5.28 3.23 -1.50
C PHE A 24 6.31 3.13 -0.38
N VAL A 25 5.95 3.63 0.81
CA VAL A 25 6.77 3.50 2.01
C VAL A 25 6.48 2.16 2.65
N PRO A 26 7.50 1.34 2.95
CA PRO A 26 7.26 0.06 3.59
C PRO A 26 6.65 0.25 4.97
N THR A 27 5.54 -0.42 5.25
CA THR A 27 4.81 -0.31 6.53
C THR A 27 5.04 -1.49 7.45
N THR A 28 5.47 -2.64 6.91
CA THR A 28 5.72 -3.87 7.66
C THR A 28 7.19 -4.27 7.59
N LEU A 29 7.67 -5.03 8.60
CA LEU A 29 9.03 -5.56 8.64
C LEU A 29 9.30 -6.49 7.44
N ASP A 30 8.32 -7.33 7.09
CA ASP A 30 8.42 -8.23 5.95
C ASP A 30 8.62 -7.46 4.64
N GLN A 31 7.96 -6.30 4.47
CA GLN A 31 8.16 -5.45 3.29
C GLN A 31 9.57 -4.84 3.24
N ILE A 32 10.16 -4.51 4.40
CA ILE A 32 11.57 -4.06 4.48
C ILE A 32 12.52 -5.19 4.06
N TRP A 33 12.14 -6.45 4.31
CA TRP A 33 12.89 -7.63 3.90
C TRP A 33 12.59 -8.11 2.48
N GLY A 34 11.75 -7.38 1.74
CA GLY A 34 11.46 -7.67 0.33
C GLY A 34 10.25 -8.57 0.10
N ASP A 35 9.40 -8.80 1.10
CA ASP A 35 8.06 -9.34 0.88
C ASP A 35 7.20 -8.33 0.11
N ASP A 36 6.61 -8.79 -0.98
CA ASP A 36 5.70 -8.00 -1.81
C ASP A 36 4.25 -8.07 -1.32
N GLY A 37 4.01 -8.73 -0.17
CA GLY A 37 2.70 -8.94 0.43
C GLY A 37 1.99 -10.20 -0.07
N THR A 38 2.62 -10.99 -0.95
CA THR A 38 2.02 -12.22 -1.46
C THR A 38 2.14 -13.40 -0.49
N SER A 39 2.95 -13.30 0.55
CA SER A 39 3.25 -14.40 1.49
C SER A 39 2.01 -15.06 2.13
N LEU A 40 1.01 -14.27 2.51
CA LEU A 40 -0.19 -14.74 3.22
C LEU A 40 -1.30 -15.25 2.28
N TYR A 41 -1.54 -14.56 1.18
CA TYR A 41 -2.69 -14.81 0.31
C TYR A 41 -2.31 -15.48 -1.03
N GLY A 42 -1.03 -15.41 -1.42
CA GLY A 42 -0.48 -15.89 -2.68
C GLY A 42 -0.78 -14.99 -3.88
N THR A 43 -1.48 -13.87 -3.68
CA THR A 43 -1.82 -12.89 -4.71
C THR A 43 -2.00 -11.51 -4.09
N ASN A 44 -1.78 -10.48 -4.91
CA ASN A 44 -2.01 -9.07 -4.58
C ASN A 44 -3.20 -8.48 -5.36
N ASP A 45 -3.91 -9.32 -6.11
CA ASP A 45 -5.07 -8.94 -6.90
C ASP A 45 -6.36 -9.51 -6.31
N LEU A 46 -7.40 -8.67 -6.24
CA LEU A 46 -8.65 -9.00 -5.59
C LEU A 46 -9.46 -10.02 -6.38
N ASP A 47 -9.48 -9.91 -7.70
CA ASP A 47 -10.30 -10.79 -8.54
C ASP A 47 -9.77 -12.23 -8.49
N THR A 48 -8.45 -12.39 -8.63
CA THR A 48 -7.80 -13.70 -8.46
C THR A 48 -8.02 -14.31 -7.07
N TYR A 49 -8.00 -13.49 -6.01
CA TYR A 49 -8.27 -13.97 -4.65
C TYR A 49 -9.73 -14.38 -4.46
N GLN A 50 -10.66 -13.62 -5.04
CA GLN A 50 -12.09 -13.89 -4.99
C GLN A 50 -12.40 -15.22 -5.70
N SER A 51 -11.87 -15.46 -6.91
CA SER A 51 -12.02 -16.76 -7.59
C SER A 51 -11.48 -17.91 -6.73
N LYS A 52 -10.31 -17.74 -6.13
CA LYS A 52 -9.70 -18.75 -5.24
C LYS A 52 -10.60 -19.08 -4.05
N ILE A 53 -11.22 -18.08 -3.41
CA ILE A 53 -12.17 -18.26 -2.31
C ILE A 53 -13.45 -18.98 -2.77
N PHE A 54 -13.95 -18.67 -3.96
CA PHE A 54 -15.14 -19.34 -4.50
C PHE A 54 -14.89 -20.82 -4.78
N ASP A 55 -13.70 -21.17 -5.24
CA ASP A 55 -13.32 -22.56 -5.52
C ASP A 55 -13.10 -23.40 -4.25
N MET A 56 -12.77 -22.77 -3.11
CA MET A 56 -12.57 -23.48 -1.84
C MET A 56 -13.86 -24.11 -1.30
N ASN A 57 -13.71 -25.29 -0.68
CA ASN A 57 -14.79 -25.88 0.11
C ASN A 57 -14.90 -25.20 1.50
N MET A 58 -15.93 -25.51 2.27
CA MET A 58 -16.15 -24.89 3.58
C MET A 58 -15.02 -25.18 4.58
N SER A 59 -14.53 -26.41 4.62
CA SER A 59 -13.43 -26.82 5.51
C SER A 59 -12.14 -26.07 5.17
N ASP A 60 -11.85 -25.93 3.89
CA ASP A 60 -10.70 -25.19 3.37
C ASP A 60 -10.82 -23.70 3.68
N LEU A 61 -12.01 -23.11 3.56
CA LEU A 61 -12.26 -21.73 3.96
C LEU A 61 -12.01 -21.51 5.45
N GLN A 62 -12.43 -22.44 6.31
CA GLN A 62 -12.18 -22.35 7.75
C GLN A 62 -10.69 -22.53 8.09
N ALA A 63 -10.00 -23.45 7.41
CA ALA A 63 -8.57 -23.64 7.57
C ALA A 63 -7.78 -22.40 7.10
N HIS A 64 -8.17 -21.83 5.96
CA HIS A 64 -7.58 -20.60 5.43
C HIS A 64 -7.85 -19.40 6.33
N ALA A 65 -9.08 -19.25 6.85
CA ALA A 65 -9.41 -18.23 7.84
C ALA A 65 -8.51 -18.35 9.08
N SER A 66 -8.30 -19.56 9.58
CA SER A 66 -7.40 -19.81 10.73
C SER A 66 -5.95 -19.44 10.41
N ARG A 67 -5.48 -19.72 9.19
CA ARG A 67 -4.12 -19.36 8.72
C ARG A 67 -3.91 -17.85 8.65
N VAL A 68 -4.91 -17.12 8.20
CA VAL A 68 -4.89 -15.65 8.07
C VAL A 68 -5.16 -14.95 9.41
N GLY A 69 -5.65 -15.67 10.43
CA GLY A 69 -5.96 -15.13 11.75
C GLY A 69 -7.38 -14.60 11.90
N ILE A 70 -8.30 -15.02 11.03
CA ILE A 70 -9.74 -14.71 11.11
C ILE A 70 -10.45 -15.83 11.86
N ILE A 71 -11.33 -15.46 12.79
CA ILE A 71 -12.17 -16.42 13.52
C ILE A 71 -13.13 -17.10 12.52
N PRO A 72 -13.05 -18.45 12.37
CA PRO A 72 -13.95 -19.19 11.48
C PRO A 72 -15.42 -19.04 11.90
N VAL A 73 -16.30 -18.94 10.90
CA VAL A 73 -17.76 -18.86 11.09
C VAL A 73 -18.40 -19.90 10.17
N ASP A 74 -19.50 -20.52 10.61
CA ASP A 74 -20.19 -21.57 9.85
C ASP A 74 -20.94 -21.04 8.61
N ASN A 75 -21.32 -19.77 8.61
CA ASN A 75 -21.94 -19.13 7.45
C ASN A 75 -20.87 -18.76 6.42
N ARG A 76 -20.89 -19.47 5.28
CA ARG A 76 -19.96 -19.27 4.16
C ARG A 76 -19.91 -17.83 3.68
N ASN A 77 -21.06 -17.20 3.42
CA ASN A 77 -21.11 -15.84 2.87
C ASN A 77 -20.48 -14.82 3.83
N MET A 78 -20.75 -14.95 5.12
CA MET A 78 -20.14 -14.08 6.13
C MET A 78 -18.62 -14.31 6.24
N LEU A 79 -18.18 -15.55 6.12
CA LEU A 79 -16.75 -15.89 6.17
C LEU A 79 -16.01 -15.35 4.95
N THR A 80 -16.59 -15.47 3.76
CA THR A 80 -16.02 -14.92 2.52
C THR A 80 -15.93 -13.40 2.58
N ASP A 81 -16.98 -12.72 3.04
CA ASP A 81 -16.97 -11.25 3.16
C ASP A 81 -15.90 -10.76 4.13
N ARG A 82 -15.71 -11.46 5.26
CA ARG A 82 -14.63 -11.17 6.21
C ARG A 82 -13.26 -11.36 5.59
N LEU A 83 -13.04 -12.48 4.88
CA LEU A 83 -11.78 -12.76 4.19
C LEU A 83 -11.45 -11.69 3.14
N LEU A 84 -12.44 -11.26 2.35
CA LEU A 84 -12.26 -10.21 1.36
C LEU A 84 -11.96 -8.84 2.00
N ARG A 85 -12.59 -8.54 3.14
CA ARG A 85 -12.32 -7.29 3.88
C ARG A 85 -10.90 -7.25 4.43
N GLU A 86 -10.45 -8.33 5.07
CA GLU A 86 -9.09 -8.43 5.62
C GLU A 86 -8.04 -8.38 4.51
N PHE A 87 -8.31 -9.00 3.36
CA PHE A 87 -7.43 -8.92 2.19
C PHE A 87 -7.28 -7.47 1.68
N ASN A 88 -8.39 -6.74 1.54
CA ASN A 88 -8.35 -5.33 1.16
C ASN A 88 -7.59 -4.46 2.17
N GLN A 89 -7.77 -4.75 3.46
CA GLN A 89 -7.06 -4.06 4.54
C GLN A 89 -5.55 -4.32 4.47
N HIS A 90 -5.15 -5.57 4.20
CA HIS A 90 -3.76 -5.97 4.03
C HIS A 90 -3.12 -5.26 2.83
N ILE A 91 -3.74 -5.30 1.65
CA ILE A 91 -3.21 -4.58 0.46
C ILE A 91 -3.08 -3.09 0.74
N SER A 92 -4.08 -2.49 1.37
CA SER A 92 -4.07 -1.06 1.70
C SER A 92 -2.92 -0.71 2.65
N ALA A 93 -2.61 -1.58 3.61
CA ALA A 93 -1.48 -1.41 4.51
C ALA A 93 -0.14 -1.45 3.76
N TYR A 94 0.03 -2.36 2.79
CA TYR A 94 1.26 -2.49 2.00
C TYR A 94 1.46 -1.37 0.97
N ARG A 95 0.38 -0.75 0.50
CA ARG A 95 0.41 0.32 -0.52
C ARG A 95 0.27 1.72 0.08
N LYS A 96 0.90 1.97 1.23
CA LYS A 96 0.91 3.33 1.81
C LYS A 96 1.65 4.28 0.84
N PRO A 97 0.98 5.29 0.26
CA PRO A 97 1.66 6.25 -0.59
C PRO A 97 2.78 6.90 0.22
N ALA A 98 3.93 7.12 -0.41
CA ALA A 98 4.95 7.96 0.19
C ALA A 98 4.31 9.32 0.46
N THR A 99 4.05 9.61 1.75
CA THR A 99 3.67 10.96 2.15
C THR A 99 4.71 11.87 1.55
N ALA A 100 4.29 12.75 0.62
CA ALA A 100 5.07 13.93 0.29
C ALA A 100 5.46 14.51 1.65
N GLU A 101 6.76 14.56 1.94
CA GLU A 101 7.26 15.19 3.15
C GLU A 101 6.49 16.50 3.29
N ASN A 102 5.69 16.63 4.36
CA ASN A 102 4.87 17.81 4.56
C ASN A 102 5.80 19.00 4.41
N GLU A 103 5.68 19.73 3.28
CA GLU A 103 6.26 21.05 3.18
C GLU A 103 5.76 21.76 4.42
N ASN A 104 6.69 22.17 5.28
CA ASN A 104 6.43 22.79 6.56
C ASN A 104 5.24 23.73 6.42
N THR A 105 4.04 23.30 6.81
CA THR A 105 2.86 24.15 6.82
C THR A 105 2.97 24.99 8.08
N SER A 106 3.98 25.85 8.10
CA SER A 106 4.06 26.96 9.02
C SER A 106 2.89 27.88 8.68
N ILE A 107 1.72 27.57 9.24
CA ILE A 107 0.52 28.38 9.13
C ILE A 107 0.91 29.78 9.62
N PRO A 108 0.81 30.82 8.77
CA PRO A 108 1.18 32.17 9.17
C PRO A 108 0.37 32.58 10.41
N ASP A 109 1.01 33.25 11.36
CA ASP A 109 0.38 33.60 12.65
C ASP A 109 -0.93 34.39 12.50
N LYS A 110 -1.06 35.15 11.40
CA LYS A 110 -2.29 35.85 11.03
C LYS A 110 -3.50 34.91 10.86
N VAL A 111 -3.30 33.74 10.24
CA VAL A 111 -4.36 32.75 10.01
C VAL A 111 -4.76 32.10 11.33
N LYS A 112 -3.79 31.79 12.22
CA LYS A 112 -4.07 31.29 13.57
C LYS A 112 -4.89 32.27 14.41
N LYS A 113 -4.60 33.57 14.30
CA LYS A 113 -5.30 34.61 15.05
C LYS A 113 -6.75 34.77 14.63
N ILE A 114 -7.02 34.74 13.32
CA ILE A 114 -8.39 34.78 12.76
C ILE A 114 -9.21 33.57 13.22
N LEU A 115 -8.62 32.38 13.23
CA LEU A 115 -9.27 31.16 13.72
C LEU A 115 -9.56 31.19 15.23
N ALA A 116 -8.74 31.88 16.01
CA ALA A 116 -8.90 32.02 17.46
C ALA A 116 -9.94 33.06 17.86
N GLU A 117 -10.18 34.08 17.03
CA GLU A 117 -11.16 35.15 17.29
C GLU A 117 -12.61 34.75 16.92
N GLY A 118 -12.82 33.67 16.15
CA GLY A 118 -14.14 33.22 15.72
C GLY A 118 -14.73 32.09 16.58
N ARG A 119 -15.26 32.42 17.76
CA ARG A 119 -16.22 31.58 18.50
C ARG A 119 -17.31 32.43 19.14
#